data_AF-A0A435UY49-F1
#
_entry.id   AF-A0A435UY49-F1
#
_cell.length_a   1.000
_cell.length_b   1.000
_cell.length_c   1.000
_cell.angle_alpha   90.00
_cell.angle_beta   90.00
_cell.angle_gamma   90.00
#
_symmetry.space_group_name_H-M   'P 1'
#
loop_
_entity.id
_entity.type
_entity.pdbx_description
1 polymer ?
#
loop_
_entity_poly.entity_id
_entity_poly.type
_entity_poly.pdbx_seq_one_letter_code
_entity_poly.pdbx_strand_id
1 'polypeptide(L)' 'MSTGTTKLDVVVSDVVPVNDLVTRFHFRRRDGELLPTFSGGAHVVVEMRDGERTRLNP' A
#
# COMPACT_ATOMS: atom_id res chain seq x y z
N MET A 1 10.71 9.62 13.42
CA MET A 1 9.30 9.19 13.56
C MET A 1 8.48 10.03 12.58
N SER A 2 8.26 9.57 11.34
CA SER A 2 7.63 10.41 10.33
C SER A 2 6.17 10.69 10.70
N THR A 3 5.86 11.97 10.79
CA THR A 3 4.53 12.55 10.93
C THR A 3 3.71 12.29 9.66
N GLY A 4 2.61 11.56 9.81
CA GLY A 4 1.64 11.25 8.74
C GLY A 4 0.51 10.37 9.30
N THR A 5 -0.33 10.95 10.15
CA THR A 5 -1.26 10.25 11.06
C THR A 5 -2.48 9.60 10.41
N THR A 6 -2.72 9.80 9.12
CA THR A 6 -3.93 9.30 8.45
C THR A 6 -3.61 8.08 7.59
N LYS A 7 -4.15 6.93 8.00
CA LYS A 7 -4.14 5.71 7.19
C LYS A 7 -5.16 5.83 6.06
N LEU A 8 -4.83 5.28 4.90
CA LEU A 8 -5.74 5.19 3.76
C LEU A 8 -6.23 3.75 3.63
N ASP A 9 -7.55 3.57 3.72
CA ASP A 9 -8.15 2.27 3.42
C ASP A 9 -8.08 2.03 1.91
N VAL A 10 -7.37 0.98 1.53
CA VAL A 10 -7.17 0.59 0.14
C VAL A 10 -7.62 -0.84 -0.10
N VAL A 11 -7.84 -1.14 -1.37
CA VAL A 11 -8.05 -2.50 -1.88
C VAL A 11 -6.95 -2.82 -2.89
N VAL A 12 -6.50 -4.07 -2.90
CA VAL A 12 -5.65 -4.59 -3.99
C VAL A 12 -6.57 -4.84 -5.17
N SER A 13 -6.40 -4.04 -6.21
CA SER A 13 -7.24 -4.11 -7.40
C SER A 13 -6.63 -4.93 -8.53
N ASP A 14 -5.30 -5.08 -8.54
CA ASP A 14 -4.57 -5.96 -9.46
C ASP A 14 -3.40 -6.63 -8.73
N VAL A 15 -3.14 -7.90 -9.08
CA VAL A 15 -1.99 -8.69 -8.62
C VAL A 15 -1.27 -9.21 -9.85
N VAL A 16 -0.05 -8.75 -10.09
CA VAL A 16 0.71 -9.07 -11.30
C VAL A 16 2.06 -9.67 -10.92
N PRO A 17 2.30 -10.97 -11.18
CA PRO A 17 3.65 -11.53 -11.06
C PRO A 17 4.54 -10.89 -12.12
N VAL A 18 5.68 -10.33 -11.69
CA VAL A 18 6.68 -9.73 -12.58
C VAL A 18 7.74 -10.78 -12.94
N ASN A 19 8.14 -11.59 -11.96
CA ASN A 19 8.96 -12.78 -12.10
C ASN A 19 8.76 -13.69 -10.88
N ASP A 20 9.52 -14.78 -10.77
CA ASP A 20 9.39 -15.78 -9.68
C ASP A 20 9.58 -15.22 -8.27
N LEU A 21 10.24 -14.07 -8.11
CA LEU A 21 10.55 -13.45 -6.81
C LEU A 21 9.83 -12.11 -6.58
N VAL A 22 9.20 -11.54 -7.60
CA VAL A 22 8.66 -10.18 -7.57
C VAL A 22 7.21 -10.18 -8.01
N THR A 23 6.33 -9.68 -7.15
CA THR A 23 4.92 -9.42 -7.46
C THR A 23 4.62 -7.93 -7.33
N ARG A 24 3.92 -7.39 -8.31
CA ARG A 24 3.41 -6.02 -8.29
C ARG A 24 1.94 -6.03 -7.87
N PHE A 25 1.61 -5.16 -6.93
CA PHE A 25 0.23 -4.93 -6.49
C PHE A 25 -0.21 -3.52 -6.88
N HIS A 26 -1.46 -3.37 -7.28
CA HIS A 26 -2.05 -2.06 -7.55
C HIS A 26 -3.12 -1.72 -6.51
N PHE A 27 -2.84 -0.73 -5.67
CA PHE A 27 -3.76 -0.24 -4.66
C PHE A 27 -4.67 0.85 -5.21
N ARG A 28 -5.97 0.76 -4.92
CA ARG A 28 -6.95 1.83 -5.12
C ARG A 28 -7.62 2.14 -3.79
N ARG A 29 -8.09 3.38 -3.60
CA ARG A 29 -8.85 3.70 -2.39
C ARG A 29 -10.14 2.88 -2.35
N ARG A 30 -10.50 2.39 -1.16
CA ARG A 30 -11.71 1.58 -0.96
C ARG A 30 -12.99 2.36 -1.30
N ASP A 31 -12.99 3.66 -1.07
CA ASP A 31 -14.11 4.57 -1.32
C ASP A 31 -14.21 5.04 -2.79
N GLY A 32 -13.30 4.63 -3.66
CA GLY A 32 -13.30 5.00 -5.09
C GLY A 32 -12.72 6.38 -5.38
N GLU A 33 -12.33 7.14 -4.35
CA GLU A 33 -11.67 8.44 -4.52
C GLU A 33 -10.24 8.29 -5.07
N LEU A 34 -9.66 9.41 -5.48
CA LEU A 34 -8.26 9.45 -5.90
C LEU A 34 -7.31 9.34 -4.70
N LEU A 35 -6.20 8.62 -4.88
CA LEU A 35 -5.07 8.67 -3.95
C LEU A 35 -4.51 10.11 -3.89
N PRO A 36 -3.97 10.55 -2.74
CA PRO A 36 -3.31 11.84 -2.67
C PRO A 36 -2.14 11.90 -3.63
N THR A 37 -1.92 13.08 -4.21
CA THR A 37 -0.75 13.33 -5.05
C THR A 37 0.53 13.14 -4.24
N PHE A 38 1.51 12.47 -4.83
CA PHE A 38 2.84 12.30 -4.27
C PHE A 38 3.89 12.89 -5.21
N SER A 39 5.00 13.38 -4.64
CA SER A 39 6.17 13.79 -5.42
C SER A 39 7.02 12.59 -5.82
N GLY A 40 7.86 12.75 -6.83
CA GLY A 40 8.90 11.76 -7.15
C GLY A 40 9.80 11.50 -5.94
N GLY A 41 10.09 10.24 -5.64
CA GLY A 41 10.87 9.83 -4.46
C GLY A 41 10.07 9.71 -3.17
N ALA A 42 8.74 9.87 -3.19
CA ALA A 42 7.90 9.57 -2.04
C ALA A 42 7.85 8.07 -1.74
N HIS A 43 7.77 7.72 -0.46
CA HIS A 43 7.60 6.35 0.03
C HIS A 43 6.30 6.23 0.82
N VAL A 44 5.70 5.05 0.80
CA VAL A 44 4.51 4.71 1.59
C VAL A 44 4.79 3.52 2.49
N VAL A 45 4.12 3.49 3.63
CA VAL A 45 4.09 2.33 4.52
C VAL A 45 2.73 1.64 4.36
N VAL A 46 2.77 0.39 3.93
CA VAL A 46 1.66 -0.54 3.81
C VAL A 46 1.56 -1.33 5.10
N GLU A 47 0.42 -1.18 5.78
CA GLU A 47 0.03 -2.04 6.89
C GLU A 47 -0.88 -3.16 6.39
N MET A 48 -0.54 -4.41 6.69
CA MET A 48 -1.34 -5.57 6.35
C MET A 48 -1.53 -6.49 7.55
N ARG A 49 -2.69 -7.17 7.60
CA ARG A 49 -2.95 -8.23 8.58
C ARG A 49 -2.49 -9.57 8.03
N ASP A 50 -1.70 -10.27 8.83
CA ASP A 50 -1.15 -11.60 8.60
C ASP A 50 -1.55 -12.48 9.80
N GLY A 51 -2.78 -13.01 9.75
CA GLY A 51 -3.44 -13.63 10.90
C GLY A 51 -3.55 -12.66 12.08
N GLU A 52 -3.05 -13.06 13.24
CA GLU A 52 -3.03 -12.25 14.47
C GLU A 52 -1.95 -11.15 14.46
N ARG A 53 -1.10 -11.10 13.43
CA ARG A 53 0.03 -10.16 13.36
C ARG A 53 -0.26 -9.02 12.39
N THR A 54 0.08 -7.81 12.79
CA THR A 54 0.19 -6.67 11.87
C THR A 54 1.59 -6.62 11.30
N ARG A 55 1.72 -6.54 9.98
CA ARG A 55 3.00 -6.30 9.28
C ARG A 55 3.01 -4.92 8.67
N LEU A 56 4.19 -4.30 8.68
CA LEU A 56 4.52 -3.10 7.93
C LEU A 56 5.64 -3.46 6.96
N ASN A 57 5.63 -2.91 5.74
CA ASN A 57 6.85 -2.92 4.95
C ASN A 57 7.89 -2.02 5.66
N PRO A 58 9.11 -2.52 5.92
CA PRO A 58 10.19 -1.74 6.51
C PRO A 58 10.71 -0.66 5.55
#